data_AF-A0A0D7WXL4-F1
#
_entry.id   AF-A0A0D7WXL4-F1
#
_cell.length_a   1.000
_cell.length_b   1.000
_cell.length_c   1.000
_cell.angle_alpha   90.00
_cell.angle_beta   90.00
_cell.angle_gamma   90.00
#
_symmetry.space_group_name_H-M   'P 1'
#
loop_
_entity.id
_entity.type
_entity.pdbx_description
1 polymer ?
#
loop_
_entity_poly.entity_id
_entity_poly.type
_entity_poly.pdbx_seq_one_letter_code
_entity_poly.pdbx_strand_id
1 'polypeptide(L)'
;MEKKIYNYQDFDPIKVGINLRTARQNAKLSIAKLSKDVKISVGKISSIETGKIHKDYLYEISSIANSLNIPVADILNDDALFKPPIEKYTSDIGLAQQFVTAGLIDEAKRLIDKIKNTLHSKEQKWLRSALLFTQAEIYTSGGNPSEANVIYNRIIDIPGNHSLLNHYKVRSLNALACGSFNQNKIIEALRFTERAHEFSDKNLSAEQCYNTYLNMALLYSFIGYIDIAIYHAHNAEKLSQENTHYLMEIRFTLGILYMIQEDKERAFSYVSESLSFHQKIKDSSSIKHMYKCFYILYQIDPRKYSEIRDFFEGDYLSIIEKDSFQVEYLHSWIELLLEEKKLDNIEPLLYWCLKLEDEVPAQTNYKTYWLASNFYKMSQQKTKQNDALRSALLCVDEKMIKEKGLILFELEKLKKTETKSPFYEAASLFQDVIQQYEHNYSLDKLLYLLPKPRY
;
A
#
# COMPACT_ATOMS: atom_id res chain seq x y z
N MET A 1 -18.32 41.47 -34.98
CA MET A 1 -17.84 40.12 -34.64
C MET A 1 -16.49 40.27 -33.98
N GLU A 2 -16.48 40.50 -32.67
CA GLU A 2 -15.26 40.75 -31.90
C GLU A 2 -14.44 39.46 -31.79
N LYS A 3 -13.17 39.50 -32.20
CA LYS A 3 -12.20 38.46 -31.87
C LYS A 3 -12.04 38.48 -30.34
N LYS A 4 -12.60 37.50 -29.64
CA LYS A 4 -12.23 37.23 -28.24
C LYS A 4 -10.72 37.01 -28.20
N ILE A 5 -10.00 38.00 -27.67
CA ILE A 5 -8.60 37.85 -27.29
C ILE A 5 -8.62 37.03 -26.00
N TYR A 6 -8.35 35.74 -26.13
CA TYR A 6 -8.15 34.87 -24.98
C TYR A 6 -6.87 35.31 -24.27
N ASN A 7 -6.96 35.56 -22.97
CA ASN A 7 -5.81 35.91 -22.15
C ASN A 7 -5.11 34.61 -21.74
N TYR A 8 -4.09 34.23 -22.51
CA TYR A 8 -3.42 32.93 -22.46
C TYR A 8 -2.20 32.94 -21.52
N GLN A 9 -2.41 33.19 -20.21
CA GLN A 9 -1.31 33.49 -19.27
C GLN A 9 -0.76 32.31 -18.45
N ASP A 10 -1.28 31.08 -18.58
CA ASP A 10 -0.85 29.93 -17.76
C ASP A 10 -0.50 28.71 -18.63
N PHE A 11 0.68 28.70 -19.27
CA PHE A 11 1.23 27.49 -19.89
C PHE A 11 2.52 27.09 -19.19
N ASP A 12 2.73 25.79 -19.00
CA ASP A 12 4.04 25.26 -18.58
C ASP A 12 5.10 25.56 -19.67
N PRO A 13 6.06 26.45 -19.38
CA PRO A 13 7.10 26.81 -20.34
C PRO A 13 7.91 25.64 -20.87
N ILE A 14 8.19 24.67 -20.00
CA ILE A 14 9.04 23.51 -20.30
C ILE A 14 8.31 22.63 -21.30
N LYS A 15 7.01 22.41 -21.10
CA LYS A 15 6.18 21.59 -21.98
C LYS A 15 6.02 22.20 -23.37
N VAL A 16 5.75 23.51 -23.44
CA VAL A 16 5.69 24.24 -24.71
C VAL A 16 7.02 24.11 -25.48
N GLY A 17 8.15 24.22 -24.76
CA GLY A 17 9.48 24.05 -25.34
C GLY A 17 9.73 22.66 -25.91
N ILE A 18 9.35 21.61 -25.17
CA ILE A 18 9.48 20.21 -25.61
C ILE A 18 8.62 19.94 -26.86
N ASN A 19 7.38 20.42 -26.88
CA ASN A 19 6.48 20.25 -28.02
C ASN A 19 7.03 20.93 -29.29
N LEU A 20 7.52 22.17 -29.16
CA LEU A 20 8.18 22.90 -30.24
C LEU A 20 9.39 22.16 -30.79
N ARG A 21 10.26 21.68 -29.88
CA ARG A 21 11.46 20.94 -30.26
C ARG A 21 11.11 19.67 -31.02
N THR A 22 10.12 18.91 -30.52
CA THR A 22 9.65 17.67 -31.13
C THR A 22 9.05 17.92 -32.51
N ALA A 23 8.17 18.92 -32.63
CA ALA A 23 7.57 19.36 -33.88
C ALA A 23 8.64 19.74 -34.93
N ARG A 24 9.65 20.53 -34.52
CA ARG A 24 10.75 20.92 -35.40
C ARG A 24 11.59 19.72 -35.85
N GLN A 25 11.89 18.80 -34.94
CA GLN A 25 12.65 17.58 -35.25
C GLN A 25 11.89 16.67 -36.22
N ASN A 26 10.58 16.53 -36.04
CA ASN A 26 9.71 15.79 -36.96
C ASN A 26 9.66 16.42 -38.35
N ALA A 27 9.69 17.75 -38.43
CA ALA A 27 9.83 18.49 -39.68
C ALA A 27 11.26 18.44 -40.28
N LYS A 28 12.21 17.76 -39.61
CA LYS A 28 13.63 17.67 -39.99
C LYS A 28 14.31 19.03 -40.20
N LEU A 29 13.88 20.04 -39.45
CA LEU A 29 14.43 21.40 -39.54
C LEU A 29 15.50 21.65 -38.47
N SER A 30 16.59 22.29 -38.87
CA SER A 30 17.56 22.83 -37.91
C SER A 30 17.02 24.13 -37.28
N ILE A 31 17.47 24.46 -36.06
CA ILE A 31 17.09 25.73 -35.41
C ILE A 31 17.50 26.93 -36.28
N ALA A 32 18.66 26.85 -36.94
CA ALA A 32 19.15 27.90 -37.84
C ALA A 32 18.26 28.09 -39.08
N LYS A 33 17.69 27.01 -39.62
CA LYS A 33 16.77 27.08 -40.75
C LYS A 33 15.42 27.66 -40.34
N LEU A 34 14.85 27.13 -39.26
CA LEU A 34 13.60 27.64 -38.69
C LEU A 34 13.70 29.14 -38.34
N SER A 35 14.81 29.54 -37.70
CA SER A 35 15.12 30.94 -37.37
C SER A 35 15.00 31.91 -38.55
N LYS A 36 15.50 31.50 -39.72
CA LYS A 36 15.40 32.30 -40.95
C LYS A 36 13.96 32.39 -41.46
N ASP A 37 13.22 31.29 -41.37
CA ASP A 37 11.86 31.18 -41.91
C ASP A 37 10.86 32.00 -41.06
N VAL A 38 11.03 32.05 -39.74
CA VAL A 38 10.14 32.80 -38.83
C VAL A 38 10.65 34.18 -38.41
N LYS A 39 11.86 34.57 -38.84
CA LYS A 39 12.55 35.81 -38.44
C LYS A 39 12.71 35.97 -36.92
N ILE A 40 13.01 34.88 -36.21
CA ILE A 40 13.27 34.84 -34.77
C ILE A 40 14.70 34.37 -34.56
N SER A 41 15.47 34.97 -33.64
CA SER A 41 16.87 34.58 -33.44
C SER A 41 17.03 33.14 -32.94
N VAL A 42 18.11 32.49 -33.37
CA VAL A 42 18.46 31.11 -32.95
C VAL A 42 18.48 30.96 -31.44
N GLY A 43 19.09 31.92 -30.73
CA GLY A 43 19.14 31.93 -29.26
C GLY A 43 17.75 32.01 -28.63
N LYS A 44 16.84 32.80 -29.21
CA LYS A 44 15.46 32.94 -28.71
C LYS A 44 14.64 31.67 -28.95
N ILE A 45 14.75 31.04 -30.13
CA ILE A 45 14.11 29.73 -30.38
C ILE A 45 14.66 28.67 -29.42
N SER A 46 15.99 28.63 -29.20
CA SER A 46 16.59 27.70 -28.24
C SER A 46 16.14 27.97 -26.80
N SER A 47 15.94 29.23 -26.41
CA SER A 47 15.41 29.60 -25.09
C SER A 47 13.98 29.08 -24.92
N ILE A 48 13.15 29.23 -25.96
CA ILE A 48 11.77 28.72 -25.96
C ILE A 48 11.77 27.19 -25.89
N GLU A 49 12.57 26.49 -26.72
CA GLU A 49 12.66 25.02 -26.73
C GLU A 49 13.18 24.42 -25.41
N THR A 50 13.87 25.21 -24.59
CA THR A 50 14.41 24.78 -23.28
C THR A 50 13.55 25.23 -22.10
N GLY A 51 12.37 25.80 -22.36
CA GLY A 51 11.44 26.23 -21.30
C GLY A 51 11.86 27.51 -20.56
N LYS A 52 12.87 28.23 -21.06
CA LYS A 52 13.27 29.54 -20.55
C LYS A 52 12.40 30.63 -21.20
N ILE A 53 11.10 30.57 -20.93
CA ILE A 53 10.08 31.47 -21.49
C ILE A 53 9.89 32.69 -20.58
N HIS A 54 9.81 33.87 -21.17
CA HIS A 54 9.25 35.07 -20.55
C HIS A 54 7.80 35.25 -21.01
N LYS A 55 6.96 35.89 -20.18
CA LYS A 55 5.48 35.95 -20.32
C LYS A 55 4.94 36.47 -21.68
N ASP A 56 5.79 36.97 -22.57
CA ASP A 56 5.41 37.64 -23.82
C ASP A 56 5.67 36.85 -25.11
N TYR A 57 6.06 35.56 -25.06
CA TYR A 57 6.46 34.79 -26.27
C TYR A 57 5.32 34.19 -27.11
N LEU A 58 4.06 34.55 -26.87
CA LEU A 58 2.92 33.96 -27.59
C LEU A 58 2.97 34.24 -29.11
N TYR A 59 3.39 35.44 -29.49
CA TYR A 59 3.53 35.82 -30.89
C TYR A 59 4.58 34.96 -31.59
N GLU A 60 5.71 34.74 -30.93
CA GLU A 60 6.82 33.92 -31.40
C GLU A 60 6.41 32.45 -31.51
N ILE A 61 5.73 31.90 -30.51
CA ILE A 61 5.21 30.53 -30.53
C ILE A 61 4.22 30.35 -31.69
N SER A 62 3.33 31.32 -31.90
CA SER A 62 2.36 31.30 -33.01
C SER A 62 3.04 31.36 -34.38
N SER A 63 4.07 32.20 -34.53
CA SER A 63 4.86 32.31 -35.75
C SER A 63 5.59 31.00 -36.07
N ILE A 64 6.18 30.36 -35.05
CA ILE A 64 6.84 29.05 -35.20
C ILE A 64 5.83 27.96 -35.56
N ALA A 65 4.67 27.92 -34.91
CA ALA A 65 3.60 26.97 -35.19
C ALA A 65 3.16 27.03 -36.66
N ASN A 66 2.91 28.24 -37.15
CA ASN A 66 2.51 28.47 -38.54
C ASN A 66 3.58 28.02 -39.52
N SER A 67 4.86 28.30 -39.25
CA SER A 67 5.97 27.86 -40.11
C SER A 67 6.18 26.36 -40.11
N LEU A 68 5.85 25.68 -39.02
CA LEU A 68 5.89 24.22 -38.92
C LEU A 68 4.61 23.56 -39.45
N ASN A 69 3.63 24.35 -39.88
CA ASN A 69 2.30 23.92 -40.30
C ASN A 69 1.58 23.05 -39.25
N ILE A 70 1.70 23.44 -37.98
CA ILE A 70 1.07 22.76 -36.84
C ILE A 70 0.17 23.76 -36.12
N PRO A 71 -1.07 23.40 -35.74
CA PRO A 71 -1.93 24.25 -34.93
C PRO A 71 -1.23 24.72 -33.65
N VAL A 72 -1.30 26.02 -33.33
CA VAL A 72 -0.64 26.55 -32.11
C VAL A 72 -1.16 25.87 -30.84
N ALA A 73 -2.41 25.40 -30.84
CA ALA A 73 -3.00 24.64 -29.74
C ALA A 73 -2.26 23.32 -29.46
N ASP A 74 -1.74 22.65 -30.50
CA ASP A 74 -0.99 21.40 -30.37
C ASP A 74 0.42 21.63 -29.80
N ILE A 75 0.93 22.86 -29.93
CA ILE A 75 2.21 23.29 -29.38
C ILE A 75 2.04 23.74 -27.93
N LEU A 76 1.03 24.57 -27.69
CA LEU A 76 0.72 25.08 -26.37
C LEU A 76 0.27 23.94 -25.44
N ASN A 77 -0.33 22.88 -26.01
CA ASN A 77 -0.84 21.64 -25.40
C ASN A 77 -0.79 21.60 -23.88
N ASP A 78 -1.51 22.55 -23.31
CA ASP A 78 -2.02 22.49 -21.98
C ASP A 78 -3.52 22.31 -22.17
N ASP A 79 -4.00 21.21 -21.65
CA ASP A 79 -5.41 20.87 -21.51
C ASP A 79 -6.21 22.02 -20.84
N ALA A 80 -5.52 22.97 -20.21
CA ALA A 80 -6.03 24.24 -19.71
C ALA A 80 -6.69 25.14 -20.79
N LEU A 81 -6.36 25.03 -22.08
CA LEU A 81 -6.88 25.94 -23.12
C LEU A 81 -8.34 25.72 -23.50
N PHE A 82 -8.84 24.51 -23.29
CA PHE A 82 -10.18 24.09 -23.68
C PHE A 82 -10.84 23.24 -22.60
N LYS A 83 -10.42 23.39 -21.33
CA LYS A 83 -11.16 22.81 -20.22
C LYS A 83 -12.58 23.36 -20.28
N PRO A 84 -13.61 22.53 -20.54
CA PRO A 84 -14.98 22.98 -20.38
C PRO A 84 -15.16 23.40 -18.91
N PRO A 85 -16.19 24.18 -18.55
CA PRO A 85 -16.46 24.54 -17.15
C PRO A 85 -16.90 23.31 -16.33
N ILE A 86 -15.96 22.38 -16.10
CA ILE A 86 -16.17 21.08 -15.47
C ILE A 86 -15.90 21.10 -13.97
N GLU A 87 -15.47 22.23 -13.41
CA GLU A 87 -15.15 22.40 -11.98
C GLU A 87 -16.31 21.95 -11.10
N LYS A 88 -17.54 22.32 -11.51
CA LYS A 88 -18.77 21.91 -10.83
C LYS A 88 -18.90 20.38 -10.78
N TYR A 89 -18.65 19.70 -11.89
CA TYR A 89 -18.76 18.24 -11.96
C TYR A 89 -17.61 17.54 -11.25
N THR A 90 -16.39 18.11 -11.22
CA THR A 90 -15.28 17.51 -10.49
C THR A 90 -15.55 17.46 -8.99
N SER A 91 -16.22 18.47 -8.43
CA SER A 91 -16.66 18.47 -7.04
C SER A 91 -17.72 17.38 -6.79
N ASP A 92 -18.75 17.30 -7.64
CA ASP A 92 -19.82 16.31 -7.49
C ASP A 92 -19.31 14.87 -7.69
N ILE A 93 -18.35 14.65 -8.60
CA ILE A 93 -17.68 13.35 -8.77
C ILE A 93 -16.85 13.01 -7.54
N GLY A 94 -16.12 13.97 -6.96
CA GLY A 94 -15.40 13.77 -5.69
C GLY A 94 -16.33 13.38 -4.56
N LEU A 95 -17.49 14.05 -4.44
CA LEU A 95 -18.53 13.69 -3.46
C LEU A 95 -19.09 12.28 -3.70
N ALA A 96 -19.34 11.90 -4.97
CA ALA A 96 -19.77 10.54 -5.29
C ALA A 96 -18.73 9.49 -4.86
N GLN A 97 -17.43 9.78 -5.03
CA GLN A 97 -16.36 8.90 -4.55
C GLN A 97 -16.34 8.80 -3.02
N GLN A 98 -16.56 9.90 -2.30
CA GLN A 98 -16.70 9.87 -0.84
C GLN A 98 -17.90 9.03 -0.39
N PHE A 99 -19.04 9.11 -1.09
CA PHE A 99 -20.18 8.22 -0.83
C PHE A 99 -19.81 6.75 -1.02
N VAL A 100 -19.03 6.41 -2.06
CA VAL A 100 -18.54 5.03 -2.22
C VAL A 100 -17.66 4.60 -1.04
N THR A 101 -16.70 5.44 -0.63
CA THR A 101 -15.84 5.15 0.54
C THR A 101 -16.64 4.97 1.82
N ALA A 102 -17.74 5.72 1.98
CA ALA A 102 -18.66 5.63 3.11
C ALA A 102 -19.66 4.45 3.02
N GLY A 103 -19.65 3.66 1.94
CA GLY A 103 -20.59 2.57 1.72
C GLY A 103 -21.99 3.01 1.25
N LEU A 104 -22.19 4.29 0.92
CA LEU A 104 -23.44 4.88 0.43
C LEU A 104 -23.57 4.68 -1.10
N ILE A 105 -23.65 3.41 -1.51
CA ILE A 105 -23.54 3.02 -2.92
C ILE A 105 -24.70 3.55 -3.78
N ASP A 106 -25.92 3.60 -3.23
CA ASP A 106 -27.10 4.05 -3.97
C ASP A 106 -27.16 5.58 -4.12
N GLU A 107 -26.66 6.32 -3.13
CA GLU A 107 -26.43 7.76 -3.21
C GLU A 107 -25.39 8.09 -4.28
N ALA A 108 -24.27 7.35 -4.31
CA ALA A 108 -23.22 7.51 -5.31
C ALA A 108 -23.76 7.26 -6.73
N LYS A 109 -24.54 6.19 -6.94
CA LYS A 109 -25.19 5.89 -8.23
C LYS A 109 -26.12 7.02 -8.68
N ARG A 110 -27.04 7.45 -7.80
CA ARG A 110 -27.99 8.53 -8.10
C ARG A 110 -27.29 9.83 -8.50
N LEU A 111 -26.21 10.18 -7.81
CA LEU A 111 -25.43 11.38 -8.12
C LEU A 111 -24.72 11.25 -9.47
N ILE A 112 -24.11 10.11 -9.77
CA ILE A 112 -23.45 9.86 -11.05
C ILE A 112 -24.44 9.89 -12.22
N ASP A 113 -25.62 9.30 -12.07
CA ASP A 113 -26.65 9.32 -13.11
C ASP A 113 -27.17 10.75 -13.35
N LYS A 114 -27.34 11.54 -12.28
CA LYS A 114 -27.68 12.97 -12.39
C LYS A 114 -26.61 13.76 -13.15
N ILE A 115 -25.32 13.50 -12.87
CA ILE A 115 -24.21 14.15 -13.59
C ILE A 115 -24.25 13.74 -15.08
N LYS A 116 -24.35 12.44 -15.37
CA LYS A 116 -24.41 11.93 -16.75
C LYS A 116 -25.54 12.56 -17.56
N ASN A 117 -26.69 12.81 -16.95
CA ASN A 117 -27.85 13.41 -17.61
C ASN A 117 -27.74 14.92 -17.84
N THR A 118 -26.83 15.61 -17.15
CA THR A 118 -26.65 17.07 -17.26
C THR A 118 -25.49 17.47 -18.17
N LEU A 119 -24.59 16.54 -18.47
CA LEU A 119 -23.39 16.80 -19.28
C LEU A 119 -23.69 16.98 -20.76
N HIS A 120 -23.08 18.00 -21.36
CA HIS A 120 -23.03 18.14 -22.81
C HIS A 120 -21.95 17.23 -23.43
N SER A 121 -22.05 16.95 -24.74
CA SER A 121 -21.19 15.98 -25.44
C SER A 121 -19.68 16.23 -25.28
N LYS A 122 -19.23 17.49 -25.24
CA LYS A 122 -17.83 17.85 -25.00
C LYS A 122 -17.39 17.58 -23.56
N GLU A 123 -18.22 17.92 -22.58
CA GLU A 123 -17.94 17.70 -21.16
C GLU A 123 -17.94 16.22 -20.82
N GLN A 124 -18.87 15.46 -21.40
CA GLN A 124 -18.94 14.01 -21.28
C GLN A 124 -17.66 13.34 -21.78
N LYS A 125 -17.09 13.81 -22.90
CA LYS A 125 -15.82 13.28 -23.42
C LYS A 125 -14.66 13.50 -22.43
N TRP A 126 -14.59 14.69 -21.83
CA TRP A 126 -13.54 15.06 -20.86
C TRP A 126 -13.66 14.32 -19.53
N LEU A 127 -14.88 14.20 -19.01
CA LEU A 127 -15.16 13.56 -17.72
C LEU A 127 -15.38 12.05 -17.84
N ARG A 128 -15.28 11.49 -19.05
CA ARG A 128 -15.56 10.07 -19.31
C ARG A 128 -14.74 9.15 -18.40
N SER A 129 -13.44 9.38 -18.28
CA SER A 129 -12.56 8.56 -17.44
C SER A 129 -12.93 8.65 -15.96
N ALA A 130 -13.29 9.85 -15.48
CA ALA A 130 -13.72 10.09 -14.12
C ALA A 130 -15.03 9.35 -13.78
N LEU A 131 -16.03 9.47 -14.66
CA LEU A 131 -17.34 8.83 -14.49
C LEU A 131 -17.24 7.31 -14.57
N LEU A 132 -16.43 6.79 -15.49
CA LEU A 132 -16.18 5.35 -15.58
C LEU A 132 -15.46 4.86 -14.33
N PHE A 133 -14.46 5.59 -13.85
CA PHE A 133 -13.74 5.20 -12.65
C PHE A 133 -14.67 5.13 -11.44
N THR A 134 -15.48 6.18 -11.18
CA THR A 134 -16.44 6.14 -10.07
C THR A 134 -17.49 5.04 -10.25
N GLN A 135 -17.89 4.71 -11.48
CA GLN A 135 -18.75 3.57 -11.74
C GLN A 135 -18.07 2.23 -11.41
N ALA A 136 -16.78 2.08 -11.71
CA ALA A 136 -16.01 0.90 -11.33
C ALA A 136 -15.91 0.77 -9.79
N GLU A 137 -15.65 1.88 -9.08
CA GLU A 137 -15.64 1.91 -7.62
C GLU A 137 -16.98 1.49 -7.01
N ILE A 138 -18.10 1.93 -7.60
CA ILE A 138 -19.45 1.50 -7.21
C ILE A 138 -19.61 -0.02 -7.34
N TYR A 139 -19.10 -0.63 -8.42
CA TYR A 139 -19.15 -2.09 -8.60
C TYR A 139 -18.23 -2.82 -7.62
N THR A 140 -17.00 -2.33 -7.42
CA THR A 140 -16.04 -2.89 -6.47
C THR A 140 -16.64 -2.92 -5.05
N SER A 141 -17.11 -1.77 -4.56
CA SER A 141 -17.72 -1.67 -3.22
C SER A 141 -19.08 -2.36 -3.14
N GLY A 142 -19.78 -2.52 -4.27
CA GLY A 142 -21.03 -3.27 -4.37
C GLY A 142 -20.86 -4.80 -4.50
N GLY A 143 -19.64 -5.34 -4.34
CA GLY A 143 -19.38 -6.78 -4.37
C GLY A 143 -19.30 -7.41 -5.76
N ASN A 144 -19.12 -6.60 -6.82
CA ASN A 144 -19.06 -7.02 -8.22
C ASN A 144 -17.70 -6.67 -8.86
N PRO A 145 -16.58 -7.26 -8.39
CA PRO A 145 -15.23 -6.88 -8.84
C PRO A 145 -14.96 -7.25 -10.31
N SER A 146 -15.66 -8.24 -10.87
CA SER A 146 -15.50 -8.65 -12.27
C SER A 146 -15.94 -7.55 -13.23
N GLU A 147 -17.09 -6.93 -12.95
CA GLU A 147 -17.66 -5.81 -13.69
C GLU A 147 -16.79 -4.56 -13.56
N ALA A 148 -16.27 -4.30 -12.35
CA ALA A 148 -15.33 -3.21 -12.11
C ALA A 148 -14.06 -3.36 -12.95
N ASN A 149 -13.48 -4.56 -13.01
CA ASN A 149 -12.29 -4.85 -13.80
C ASN A 149 -12.49 -4.61 -15.30
N VAL A 150 -13.66 -4.93 -15.84
CA VAL A 150 -14.00 -4.61 -17.23
C VAL A 150 -13.97 -3.09 -17.46
N ILE A 151 -14.46 -2.31 -16.50
CA ILE A 151 -14.50 -0.85 -16.61
C ILE A 151 -13.11 -0.24 -16.45
N TYR A 152 -12.28 -0.70 -15.50
CA TYR A 152 -10.90 -0.24 -15.38
C TYR A 152 -10.09 -0.46 -16.67
N ASN A 153 -10.21 -1.65 -17.29
CA ASN A 153 -9.58 -1.93 -18.57
C ASN A 153 -10.06 -0.96 -19.67
N ARG A 154 -11.38 -0.69 -19.73
CA ARG A 154 -11.93 0.30 -20.67
C ARG A 154 -11.34 1.70 -20.50
N ILE A 155 -11.00 2.12 -19.27
CA ILE A 155 -10.37 3.43 -19.00
C ILE A 155 -8.94 3.46 -19.56
N ILE A 156 -8.18 2.39 -19.36
CA ILE A 156 -6.81 2.23 -19.83
C ILE A 156 -6.74 2.33 -21.36
N ASP A 157 -7.73 1.75 -22.05
CA ASP A 157 -7.81 1.73 -23.51
C ASP A 157 -8.32 3.05 -24.13
N ILE A 158 -8.73 4.05 -23.33
CA ILE A 158 -9.15 5.34 -23.87
C ILE A 158 -7.95 6.03 -24.55
N PRO A 159 -8.03 6.37 -25.85
CA PRO A 159 -6.94 7.07 -26.52
C PRO A 159 -6.81 8.50 -26.00
N GLY A 160 -5.56 8.95 -25.85
CA GLY A 160 -5.23 10.29 -25.34
C GLY A 160 -4.30 10.23 -24.12
N ASN A 161 -3.71 11.38 -23.81
CA ASN A 161 -2.70 11.54 -22.77
C ASN A 161 -2.90 12.82 -21.94
N HIS A 162 -4.13 13.32 -21.83
CA HIS A 162 -4.41 14.49 -20.99
C HIS A 162 -4.30 14.16 -19.49
N SER A 163 -3.96 15.15 -18.66
CA SER A 163 -3.64 14.91 -17.22
C SER A 163 -4.77 14.16 -16.49
N LEU A 164 -6.03 14.60 -16.63
CA LEU A 164 -7.18 13.92 -16.01
C LEU A 164 -7.35 12.47 -16.48
N LEU A 165 -7.10 12.17 -17.76
CA LEU A 165 -7.18 10.80 -18.25
C LEU A 165 -6.03 9.96 -17.69
N ASN A 166 -4.80 10.48 -17.70
CA ASN A 166 -3.66 9.77 -17.14
C ASN A 166 -3.86 9.48 -15.65
N HIS A 167 -4.43 10.43 -14.90
CA HIS A 167 -4.83 10.25 -13.50
C HIS A 167 -5.71 9.02 -13.31
N TYR A 168 -6.79 8.93 -14.08
CA TYR A 168 -7.69 7.78 -13.98
C TYR A 168 -7.12 6.51 -14.61
N LYS A 169 -6.20 6.58 -15.58
CA LYS A 169 -5.46 5.40 -16.07
C LYS A 169 -4.57 4.81 -14.98
N VAL A 170 -3.79 5.64 -14.29
CA VAL A 170 -2.92 5.21 -13.18
C VAL A 170 -3.75 4.63 -12.04
N ARG A 171 -4.82 5.31 -11.61
CA ARG A 171 -5.72 4.78 -10.59
C ARG A 171 -6.34 3.45 -11.00
N SER A 172 -6.78 3.31 -12.26
CA SER A 172 -7.36 2.06 -12.77
C SER A 172 -6.34 0.92 -12.81
N LEU A 173 -5.10 1.20 -13.20
CA LEU A 173 -4.02 0.22 -13.20
C LEU A 173 -3.67 -0.23 -11.78
N ASN A 174 -3.55 0.70 -10.83
CA ASN A 174 -3.32 0.36 -9.43
C ASN A 174 -4.51 -0.41 -8.82
N ALA A 175 -5.76 -0.10 -9.22
CA ALA A 175 -6.94 -0.87 -8.80
C ALA A 175 -6.89 -2.32 -9.30
N LEU A 176 -6.55 -2.53 -10.57
CA LEU A 176 -6.35 -3.85 -11.15
C LEU A 176 -5.18 -4.59 -10.47
N ALA A 177 -4.12 -3.89 -10.09
CA ALA A 177 -3.02 -4.46 -9.33
C ALA A 177 -3.48 -4.97 -7.95
N CYS A 178 -4.26 -4.17 -7.22
CA CYS A 178 -4.83 -4.56 -5.94
C CYS A 178 -5.77 -5.78 -6.08
N GLY A 179 -6.63 -5.79 -7.10
CA GLY A 179 -7.51 -6.91 -7.40
C GLY A 179 -6.74 -8.19 -7.72
N SER A 180 -5.67 -8.09 -8.51
CA SER A 180 -4.80 -9.22 -8.87
C SER A 180 -4.03 -9.75 -7.66
N PHE A 181 -3.52 -8.86 -6.81
CA PHE A 181 -2.85 -9.21 -5.55
C PHE A 181 -3.79 -10.00 -4.63
N ASN A 182 -5.05 -9.54 -4.45
CA ASN A 182 -6.05 -10.24 -3.65
C ASN A 182 -6.41 -11.65 -4.19
N GLN A 183 -6.14 -11.90 -5.47
CA GLN A 183 -6.29 -13.22 -6.12
C GLN A 183 -4.99 -14.04 -6.09
N ASN A 184 -3.97 -13.60 -5.34
CA ASN A 184 -2.62 -14.17 -5.29
C ASN A 184 -1.89 -14.18 -6.66
N LYS A 185 -2.26 -13.28 -7.58
CA LYS A 185 -1.62 -13.13 -8.90
C LYS A 185 -0.58 -12.01 -8.88
N ILE A 186 0.48 -12.21 -8.11
CA ILE A 186 1.48 -11.16 -7.81
C ILE A 186 2.18 -10.64 -9.08
N ILE A 187 2.55 -11.52 -10.01
CA ILE A 187 3.21 -11.13 -11.28
C ILE A 187 2.30 -10.28 -12.17
N GLU A 188 1.00 -10.59 -12.20
CA GLU A 188 0.02 -9.79 -12.93
C GLU A 188 -0.17 -8.41 -12.28
N ALA A 189 -0.23 -8.37 -10.94
CA ALA A 189 -0.28 -7.12 -10.20
C ALA A 189 0.92 -6.23 -10.50
N LEU A 190 2.13 -6.81 -10.55
CA LEU A 190 3.36 -6.08 -10.85
C LEU A 190 3.32 -5.45 -12.24
N ARG A 191 2.89 -6.21 -13.26
CA ARG A 191 2.72 -5.68 -14.64
C ARG A 191 1.77 -4.49 -14.70
N PHE A 192 0.69 -4.50 -13.90
CA PHE A 192 -0.20 -3.35 -13.83
C PHE A 192 0.47 -2.13 -13.19
N THR A 193 1.23 -2.31 -12.11
CA THR A 193 1.96 -1.20 -11.47
C THR A 193 3.08 -0.63 -12.34
N GLU A 194 3.79 -1.47 -13.11
CA GLU A 194 4.80 -1.01 -14.07
C GLU A 194 4.16 -0.16 -15.18
N ARG A 195 3.04 -0.63 -15.74
CA ARG A 195 2.26 0.17 -16.68
C ARG A 195 1.75 1.47 -16.06
N ALA A 196 1.36 1.47 -14.78
CA ALA A 196 0.94 2.68 -14.08
C ALA A 196 2.09 3.69 -13.99
N HIS A 197 3.30 3.19 -13.70
CA HIS A 197 4.51 3.99 -13.62
C HIS A 197 4.86 4.68 -14.96
N GLU A 198 4.63 4.03 -16.11
CA GLU A 198 4.80 4.67 -17.44
C GLU A 198 3.92 5.91 -17.67
N PHE A 199 2.80 6.03 -16.94
CA PHE A 199 1.94 7.21 -16.97
C PHE A 199 2.25 8.21 -15.84
N SER A 200 3.11 7.84 -14.88
CA SER A 200 3.35 8.64 -13.67
C SER A 200 4.14 9.93 -13.90
N ASP A 201 4.94 10.00 -14.96
CA ASP A 201 5.69 11.20 -15.35
C ASP A 201 4.85 12.28 -16.07
N LYS A 202 3.52 12.12 -16.14
CA LYS A 202 2.63 12.94 -16.99
C LYS A 202 1.69 13.89 -16.21
N ASN A 203 2.22 14.70 -15.31
CA ASN A 203 1.48 15.66 -14.47
C ASN A 203 0.39 15.00 -13.60
N LEU A 204 0.80 14.01 -12.79
CA LEU A 204 -0.02 13.42 -11.75
C LEU A 204 0.20 14.09 -10.39
N SER A 205 -0.74 13.89 -9.46
CA SER A 205 -0.52 14.27 -8.07
C SER A 205 0.54 13.40 -7.42
N ALA A 206 1.27 13.97 -6.45
CA ALA A 206 2.28 13.24 -5.68
C ALA A 206 1.72 11.99 -5.01
N GLU A 207 0.45 12.03 -4.57
CA GLU A 207 -0.29 10.89 -4.00
C GLU A 207 -0.38 9.70 -4.98
N GLN A 208 -0.68 9.94 -6.26
CA GLN A 208 -0.86 8.86 -7.22
C GLN A 208 0.48 8.23 -7.62
N CYS A 209 1.52 9.05 -7.72
CA CYS A 209 2.88 8.55 -7.88
C CYS A 209 3.32 7.75 -6.65
N TYR A 210 3.04 8.26 -5.44
CA TYR A 210 3.31 7.57 -4.18
C TYR A 210 2.65 6.18 -4.15
N ASN A 211 1.35 6.09 -4.44
CA ASN A 211 0.62 4.81 -4.39
C ASN A 211 1.22 3.80 -5.37
N THR A 212 1.63 4.24 -6.55
CA THR A 212 2.28 3.40 -7.55
C THR A 212 3.62 2.85 -7.01
N TYR A 213 4.48 3.72 -6.46
CA TYR A 213 5.76 3.31 -5.89
C TYR A 213 5.61 2.43 -4.65
N LEU A 214 4.65 2.72 -3.76
CA LEU A 214 4.31 1.89 -2.62
C LEU A 214 3.91 0.48 -3.09
N ASN A 215 2.99 0.38 -4.05
CA ASN A 215 2.55 -0.91 -4.58
C ASN A 215 3.72 -1.70 -5.19
N MET A 216 4.60 -1.05 -5.95
CA MET A 216 5.80 -1.70 -6.50
C MET A 216 6.70 -2.21 -5.38
N ALA A 217 6.95 -1.40 -4.34
CA ALA A 217 7.75 -1.83 -3.18
C ALA A 217 7.17 -3.07 -2.50
N LEU A 218 5.86 -3.07 -2.26
CA LEU A 218 5.15 -4.20 -1.66
C LEU A 218 5.24 -5.44 -2.57
N LEU A 219 4.91 -5.32 -3.86
CA LEU A 219 4.90 -6.45 -4.78
C LEU A 219 6.30 -7.05 -4.97
N TYR A 220 7.33 -6.23 -5.14
CA TYR A 220 8.72 -6.70 -5.23
C TYR A 220 9.19 -7.40 -3.94
N SER A 221 8.69 -6.98 -2.77
CA SER A 221 8.99 -7.65 -1.51
C SER A 221 8.41 -9.07 -1.46
N PHE A 222 7.17 -9.26 -1.95
CA PHE A 222 6.53 -10.58 -1.99
C PHE A 222 7.17 -11.56 -2.97
N ILE A 223 7.85 -11.07 -4.00
CA ILE A 223 8.63 -11.92 -4.93
C ILE A 223 10.11 -12.03 -4.57
N GLY A 224 10.53 -11.46 -3.43
CA GLY A 224 11.88 -11.59 -2.87
C GLY A 224 12.95 -10.68 -3.48
N TYR A 225 12.59 -9.73 -4.34
CA TYR A 225 13.53 -8.75 -4.90
C TYR A 225 13.65 -7.53 -3.97
N ILE A 226 14.24 -7.75 -2.79
CA ILE A 226 14.26 -6.78 -1.69
C ILE A 226 14.97 -5.48 -2.04
N ASP A 227 16.09 -5.53 -2.77
CA ASP A 227 16.82 -4.31 -3.18
C ASP A 227 15.96 -3.41 -4.10
N ILE A 228 15.18 -4.03 -4.99
CA ILE A 228 14.26 -3.31 -5.88
C ILE A 228 13.07 -2.75 -5.08
N ALA A 229 12.56 -3.52 -4.12
CA ALA A 229 11.51 -3.07 -3.21
C ALA A 229 11.95 -1.82 -2.43
N ILE A 230 13.16 -1.82 -1.86
CA ILE A 230 13.75 -0.69 -1.13
C ILE A 230 13.92 0.53 -2.06
N TYR A 231 14.39 0.32 -3.30
CA TYR A 231 14.49 1.39 -4.28
C TYR A 231 13.15 2.10 -4.52
N HIS A 232 12.08 1.34 -4.75
CA HIS A 232 10.75 1.93 -4.94
C HIS A 232 10.20 2.55 -3.66
N ALA A 233 10.47 1.96 -2.50
CA ALA A 233 10.04 2.51 -1.21
C ALA A 233 10.68 3.88 -0.93
N HIS A 234 11.96 4.08 -1.25
CA HIS A 234 12.58 5.40 -1.12
C HIS A 234 12.04 6.43 -2.13
N ASN A 235 11.59 6.00 -3.31
CA ASN A 235 10.92 6.91 -4.24
C ASN A 235 9.54 7.34 -3.70
N ALA A 236 8.79 6.42 -3.09
CA ALA A 236 7.57 6.77 -2.35
C ALA A 236 7.87 7.71 -1.17
N GLU A 237 8.93 7.45 -0.38
CA GLU A 237 9.34 8.30 0.75
C GLU A 237 9.60 9.76 0.31
N LYS A 238 10.30 9.97 -0.80
CA LYS A 238 10.56 11.30 -1.36
C LYS A 238 9.28 12.05 -1.74
N LEU A 239 8.26 11.33 -2.24
CA LEU A 239 6.98 11.92 -2.64
C LEU A 239 6.05 12.22 -1.46
N SER A 240 6.27 11.58 -0.31
CA SER A 240 5.41 11.71 0.87
C SER A 240 5.81 12.80 1.87
N GLN A 241 6.85 13.59 1.60
CA GLN A 241 7.41 14.54 2.59
C GLN A 241 6.40 15.57 3.11
N GLU A 242 5.40 15.94 2.31
CA GLU A 242 4.33 16.89 2.70
C GLU A 242 3.12 16.21 3.34
N ASN A 243 3.03 14.88 3.29
CA ASN A 243 1.96 14.09 3.90
C ASN A 243 2.53 13.16 4.97
N THR A 244 2.50 13.62 6.22
CA THR A 244 3.05 12.87 7.37
C THR A 244 2.49 11.46 7.49
N HIS A 245 1.20 11.25 7.20
CA HIS A 245 0.61 9.91 7.29
C HIS A 245 1.26 8.95 6.27
N TYR A 246 1.37 9.36 5.01
CA TYR A 246 2.02 8.56 3.97
C TYR A 246 3.52 8.35 4.23
N LEU A 247 4.18 9.36 4.80
CA LEU A 247 5.59 9.28 5.16
C LEU A 247 5.81 8.23 6.25
N MET A 248 4.98 8.21 7.28
CA MET A 248 5.13 7.26 8.39
C MET A 248 4.79 5.83 7.96
N GLU A 249 3.82 5.65 7.07
CA GLU A 249 3.49 4.35 6.49
C GLU A 249 4.62 3.77 5.62
N ILE A 250 5.21 4.58 4.73
CA ILE A 250 6.32 4.09 3.90
C ILE A 250 7.58 3.87 4.72
N ARG A 251 7.80 4.66 5.77
CA ARG A 251 8.89 4.42 6.73
C ARG A 251 8.71 3.12 7.48
N PHE A 252 7.49 2.79 7.91
CA PHE A 252 7.22 1.47 8.49
C PHE A 252 7.52 0.34 7.49
N THR A 253 7.12 0.51 6.23
CA THR A 253 7.43 -0.43 5.13
C THR A 253 8.95 -0.59 4.94
N LEU A 254 9.71 0.50 4.87
CA LEU A 254 11.18 0.48 4.82
C LEU A 254 11.79 -0.23 6.03
N GLY A 255 11.23 0.00 7.23
CA GLY A 255 11.62 -0.69 8.45
C GLY A 255 11.57 -2.21 8.29
N ILE A 256 10.44 -2.74 7.81
CA ILE A 256 10.27 -4.18 7.53
C ILE A 256 11.25 -4.65 6.46
N LEU A 257 11.41 -3.91 5.35
CA LEU A 257 12.33 -4.29 4.28
C LEU A 257 13.78 -4.37 4.77
N TYR A 258 14.20 -3.46 5.64
CA TYR A 258 15.52 -3.50 6.25
C TYR A 258 15.68 -4.63 7.27
N MET A 259 14.61 -5.04 7.96
CA MET A 259 14.65 -6.27 8.77
C MET A 259 14.90 -7.50 7.89
N ILE A 260 14.22 -7.57 6.73
CA ILE A 260 14.41 -8.66 5.76
C ILE A 260 15.84 -8.64 5.18
N GLN A 261 16.41 -7.45 4.96
CA GLN A 261 17.80 -7.27 4.51
C GLN A 261 18.83 -7.46 5.64
N GLU A 262 18.39 -7.82 6.85
CA GLU A 262 19.21 -7.94 8.07
C GLU A 262 19.93 -6.65 8.52
N ASP A 263 19.52 -5.49 8.01
CA ASP A 263 19.99 -4.18 8.48
C ASP A 263 19.15 -3.68 9.66
N LYS A 264 19.49 -4.21 10.83
CA LYS A 264 18.72 -4.04 12.06
C LYS A 264 18.74 -2.60 12.58
N GLU A 265 19.79 -1.82 12.27
CA GLU A 265 19.88 -0.42 12.71
C GLU A 265 18.92 0.47 11.94
N ARG A 266 18.94 0.36 10.60
CA ARG A 266 18.00 1.11 9.77
C ARG A 266 16.57 0.66 10.06
N ALA A 267 16.34 -0.65 10.19
CA ALA A 267 15.04 -1.18 10.57
C ALA A 267 14.52 -0.55 11.86
N PHE A 268 15.32 -0.59 12.93
CA PHE A 268 14.93 -0.03 14.22
C PHE A 268 14.61 1.47 14.11
N SER A 269 15.48 2.25 13.46
CA SER A 269 15.27 3.69 13.27
C SER A 269 13.94 3.99 12.57
N TYR A 270 13.65 3.30 11.48
CA TYR A 270 12.43 3.52 10.69
C TYR A 270 11.15 3.09 11.43
N VAL A 271 11.18 1.94 12.11
CA VAL A 271 10.03 1.46 12.90
C VAL A 271 9.76 2.38 14.10
N SER A 272 10.81 2.81 14.81
CA SER A 272 10.70 3.72 15.96
C SER A 272 10.11 5.08 15.59
N GLU A 273 10.52 5.66 14.47
CA GLU A 273 9.97 6.93 14.01
C GLU A 273 8.47 6.81 13.67
N SER A 274 8.10 5.73 12.98
CA SER A 274 6.70 5.48 12.64
C SER A 274 5.83 5.21 13.87
N LEU A 275 6.35 4.48 14.86
CA LEU A 275 5.64 4.21 16.11
C LEU A 275 5.32 5.50 16.87
N SER A 276 6.29 6.40 17.00
CA SER A 276 6.13 7.71 17.65
C SER A 276 4.94 8.49 17.08
N PHE A 277 4.74 8.45 15.77
CA PHE A 277 3.60 9.08 15.12
C PHE A 277 2.29 8.37 15.44
N HIS A 278 2.24 7.04 15.30
CA HIS A 278 1.00 6.28 15.49
C HIS A 278 0.52 6.28 16.95
N GLN A 279 1.44 6.36 17.91
CA GLN A 279 1.12 6.60 19.32
C GLN A 279 0.41 7.95 19.54
N LYS A 280 0.88 9.02 18.90
CA LYS A 280 0.26 10.36 19.02
C LYS A 280 -1.17 10.39 18.49
N ILE A 281 -1.45 9.69 17.40
CA ILE A 281 -2.79 9.60 16.81
C ILE A 281 -3.62 8.42 17.36
N LYS A 282 -3.07 7.66 18.32
CA LYS A 282 -3.69 6.49 18.96
C LYS A 282 -4.18 5.41 17.98
N ASP A 283 -3.44 5.16 16.90
CA ASP A 283 -3.75 4.07 15.98
C ASP A 283 -3.26 2.72 16.53
N SER A 284 -4.12 2.06 17.31
CA SER A 284 -3.82 0.78 17.96
C SER A 284 -3.41 -0.33 16.98
N SER A 285 -3.94 -0.33 15.75
CA SER A 285 -3.65 -1.37 14.76
C SER A 285 -2.22 -1.27 14.26
N SER A 286 -1.80 -0.06 13.89
CA SER A 286 -0.44 0.20 13.41
C SER A 286 0.59 0.04 14.52
N ILE A 287 0.28 0.54 15.72
CA ILE A 287 1.10 0.37 16.93
C ILE A 287 1.39 -1.12 17.18
N LYS A 288 0.37 -1.98 17.11
CA LYS A 288 0.51 -3.43 17.28
C LYS A 288 1.47 -4.05 16.26
N HIS A 289 1.39 -3.68 14.98
CA HIS A 289 2.31 -4.22 13.97
C HIS A 289 3.76 -3.80 14.23
N MET A 290 3.98 -2.56 14.68
CA MET A 290 5.32 -2.05 15.01
C MET A 290 5.92 -2.78 16.21
N TYR A 291 5.11 -3.11 17.23
CA TYR A 291 5.59 -3.92 18.35
C TYR A 291 5.93 -5.35 17.95
N LYS A 292 5.22 -5.94 16.97
CA LYS A 292 5.63 -7.24 16.41
C LYS A 292 7.01 -7.15 15.75
N CYS A 293 7.34 -6.07 15.04
CA CYS A 293 8.68 -5.84 14.51
C CYS A 293 9.72 -5.72 15.64
N PHE A 294 9.41 -4.98 16.69
CA PHE A 294 10.29 -4.83 17.85
C PHE A 294 10.53 -6.13 18.60
N TYR A 295 9.50 -6.94 18.80
CA TYR A 295 9.67 -8.28 19.37
C TYR A 295 10.66 -9.12 18.56
N ILE A 296 10.56 -9.10 17.22
CA ILE A 296 11.49 -9.81 16.35
C ILE A 296 12.92 -9.26 16.49
N LEU A 297 13.10 -7.93 16.55
CA LEU A 297 14.42 -7.31 16.78
C LEU A 297 15.01 -7.71 18.14
N TYR A 298 14.18 -7.73 19.19
CA TYR A 298 14.59 -8.16 20.52
C TYR A 298 15.05 -9.63 20.52
N GLN A 299 14.32 -10.54 19.87
CA GLN A 299 14.72 -11.95 19.77
C GLN A 299 16.09 -12.13 19.12
N ILE A 300 16.49 -11.22 18.22
CA ILE A 300 17.79 -11.26 17.54
C ILE A 300 18.92 -10.81 18.47
N ASP A 301 18.74 -9.71 19.22
CA ASP A 301 19.72 -9.21 20.19
C ASP A 301 19.05 -8.57 21.41
N PRO A 302 18.73 -9.38 22.45
CA PRO A 302 18.04 -8.91 23.65
C PRO A 302 18.82 -7.84 24.43
N ARG A 303 20.15 -7.85 24.33
CA ARG A 303 21.00 -6.91 25.06
C ARG A 303 20.94 -5.53 24.43
N LYS A 304 21.04 -5.49 23.11
CA LYS A 304 21.03 -4.25 22.35
C LYS A 304 19.67 -3.58 22.39
N TYR A 305 18.60 -4.35 22.29
CA TYR A 305 17.23 -3.85 22.19
C TYR A 305 16.47 -3.93 23.51
N SER A 306 17.16 -3.85 24.66
CA SER A 306 16.55 -4.02 25.99
C SER A 306 15.43 -3.02 26.28
N GLU A 307 15.47 -1.83 25.68
CA GLU A 307 14.41 -0.82 25.78
C GLU A 307 13.04 -1.30 25.28
N ILE A 308 13.01 -2.27 24.35
CA ILE A 308 11.77 -2.91 23.89
C ILE A 308 11.09 -3.62 25.06
N ARG A 309 11.87 -4.19 25.98
CA ARG A 309 11.36 -4.89 27.16
C ARG A 309 10.68 -3.95 28.14
N ASP A 310 11.26 -2.77 28.39
CA ASP A 310 10.68 -1.78 29.29
C ASP A 310 9.29 -1.36 28.81
N PHE A 311 9.14 -1.21 27.49
CA PHE A 311 7.84 -0.99 26.88
C PHE A 311 6.88 -2.17 27.15
N PHE A 312 7.36 -3.41 27.00
CA PHE A 312 6.53 -4.58 27.21
C PHE A 312 5.99 -4.68 28.65
N GLU A 313 6.78 -4.20 29.62
CA GLU A 313 6.49 -4.24 31.05
C GLU A 313 5.70 -3.02 31.57
N GLY A 314 5.81 -1.85 30.92
CA GLY A 314 5.35 -0.57 31.48
C GLY A 314 4.07 0.03 30.89
N ASP A 315 3.93 0.10 29.56
CA ASP A 315 3.07 1.13 28.96
C ASP A 315 1.90 0.59 28.11
N TYR A 316 1.96 -0.63 27.59
CA TYR A 316 1.02 -1.07 26.54
C TYR A 316 -0.44 -1.20 26.98
N LEU A 317 -0.72 -1.79 28.16
CA LEU A 317 -2.09 -1.99 28.62
C LEU A 317 -2.83 -0.65 28.86
N SER A 318 -2.08 0.44 29.06
CA SER A 318 -2.65 1.79 29.19
C SER A 318 -2.96 2.47 27.84
N ILE A 319 -2.37 1.98 26.75
CA ILE A 319 -2.45 2.59 25.41
C ILE A 319 -3.56 1.96 24.56
N ILE A 320 -3.91 0.69 24.81
CA ILE A 320 -4.82 -0.08 23.97
C ILE A 320 -6.17 -0.21 24.66
N GLU A 321 -7.25 0.24 24.01
CA GLU A 321 -8.60 0.20 24.57
C GLU A 321 -9.36 -1.11 24.29
N LYS A 322 -8.94 -1.89 23.28
CA LYS A 322 -9.67 -3.09 22.85
C LYS A 322 -9.08 -4.37 23.47
N ASP A 323 -9.90 -5.13 24.18
CA ASP A 323 -9.52 -6.35 24.90
C ASP A 323 -8.80 -7.37 24.01
N SER A 324 -9.30 -7.62 22.79
CA SER A 324 -8.62 -8.52 21.83
C SER A 324 -7.18 -8.11 21.48
N PHE A 325 -6.89 -6.82 21.43
CA PHE A 325 -5.54 -6.31 21.12
C PHE A 325 -4.62 -6.35 22.33
N GLN A 326 -5.19 -6.22 23.52
CA GLN A 326 -4.48 -6.44 24.78
C GLN A 326 -4.06 -7.91 24.91
N VAL A 327 -4.97 -8.86 24.63
CA VAL A 327 -4.68 -10.30 24.68
C VAL A 327 -3.58 -10.71 23.68
N GLU A 328 -3.66 -10.29 22.41
CA GLU A 328 -2.64 -10.64 21.41
C GLU A 328 -1.24 -10.11 21.74
N TYR A 329 -1.17 -8.97 22.43
CA TYR A 329 0.10 -8.45 22.91
C TYR A 329 0.63 -9.24 24.09
N LEU A 330 -0.25 -9.56 25.06
CA LEU A 330 0.14 -10.40 26.17
C LEU A 330 0.61 -11.77 25.68
N HIS A 331 0.07 -12.29 24.58
CA HIS A 331 0.63 -13.49 23.93
C HIS A 331 2.08 -13.29 23.51
N SER A 332 2.41 -12.18 22.85
CA SER A 332 3.78 -11.88 22.43
C SER A 332 4.71 -11.73 23.64
N TRP A 333 4.21 -11.11 24.71
CA TRP A 333 4.97 -10.95 25.95
C TRP A 333 5.19 -12.28 26.69
N ILE A 334 4.15 -13.09 26.83
CA ILE A 334 4.23 -14.43 27.44
C ILE A 334 5.17 -15.32 26.63
N GLU A 335 5.10 -15.26 25.30
CA GLU A 335 6.00 -15.99 24.41
C GLU A 335 7.46 -15.59 24.69
N LEU A 336 7.75 -14.29 24.83
CA LEU A 336 9.08 -13.83 25.24
C LEU A 336 9.52 -14.39 26.60
N LEU A 337 8.65 -14.30 27.62
CA LEU A 337 8.96 -14.78 28.97
C LEU A 337 9.23 -16.29 28.98
N LEU A 338 8.49 -17.07 28.18
CA LEU A 338 8.72 -18.51 28.00
C LEU A 338 10.07 -18.78 27.34
N GLU A 339 10.43 -18.05 26.28
CA GLU A 339 11.71 -18.18 25.57
C GLU A 339 12.89 -17.88 26.50
N GLU A 340 12.78 -16.85 27.33
CA GLU A 340 13.77 -16.48 28.34
C GLU A 340 13.75 -17.38 29.59
N LYS A 341 12.79 -18.32 29.66
CA LYS A 341 12.55 -19.20 30.83
C LYS A 341 12.25 -18.41 32.12
N LYS A 342 11.74 -17.19 32.00
CA LYS A 342 11.27 -16.37 33.12
C LYS A 342 9.81 -16.71 33.40
N LEU A 343 9.62 -17.74 34.21
CA LEU A 343 8.28 -18.25 34.50
C LEU A 343 7.50 -17.37 35.50
N ASP A 344 8.22 -16.50 36.21
CA ASP A 344 7.63 -15.54 37.14
C ASP A 344 6.66 -14.62 36.39
N ASN A 345 5.47 -14.43 36.97
CA ASN A 345 4.40 -13.59 36.44
C ASN A 345 3.68 -14.07 35.16
N ILE A 346 4.04 -15.22 34.56
CA ILE A 346 3.29 -15.75 33.41
C ILE A 346 1.87 -16.16 33.79
N GLU A 347 1.67 -16.85 34.92
CA GLU A 347 0.35 -17.36 35.34
C GLU A 347 -0.69 -16.23 35.55
N PRO A 348 -0.37 -15.08 36.21
CA PRO A 348 -1.25 -13.92 36.25
C PRO A 348 -1.64 -13.37 34.88
N LEU A 349 -0.69 -13.30 33.93
CA LEU A 349 -0.95 -12.79 32.58
C LEU A 349 -1.87 -13.73 31.78
N LEU A 350 -1.64 -15.04 31.88
CA LEU A 350 -2.51 -16.06 31.29
C LEU A 350 -3.91 -16.00 31.89
N TYR A 351 -4.02 -15.88 33.22
CA TYR A 351 -5.30 -15.76 33.89
C TYR A 351 -6.08 -14.52 33.42
N TRP A 352 -5.39 -13.40 33.21
CA TRP A 352 -6.01 -12.21 32.63
C TRP A 352 -6.51 -12.47 31.21
N CYS A 353 -5.72 -13.12 30.34
CA CYS A 353 -6.15 -13.47 28.99
C CYS A 353 -7.38 -14.39 28.98
N LEU A 354 -7.42 -15.38 29.89
CA LEU A 354 -8.52 -16.34 29.99
C LEU A 354 -9.82 -15.70 30.50
N LYS A 355 -9.75 -14.62 31.28
CA LYS A 355 -10.95 -13.88 31.70
C LYS A 355 -11.71 -13.23 30.53
N LEU A 356 -11.02 -12.98 29.43
CA LEU A 356 -11.55 -12.32 28.24
C LEU A 356 -11.89 -13.32 27.14
N GLU A 357 -11.96 -14.62 27.45
CA GLU A 357 -12.18 -15.68 26.47
C GLU A 357 -13.45 -15.45 25.64
N ASP A 358 -14.55 -15.05 26.28
CA ASP A 358 -15.82 -14.79 25.61
C ASP A 358 -15.81 -13.51 24.74
N GLU A 359 -14.81 -12.65 24.93
CA GLU A 359 -14.70 -11.34 24.29
C GLU A 359 -13.71 -11.32 23.10
N VAL A 360 -12.98 -12.42 22.88
CA VAL A 360 -11.96 -12.53 21.83
C VAL A 360 -12.24 -13.67 20.85
N PRO A 361 -11.76 -13.59 19.59
CA PRO A 361 -11.98 -14.64 18.60
C PRO A 361 -11.37 -15.98 19.02
N ALA A 362 -11.99 -17.09 18.57
CA ALA A 362 -11.52 -18.45 18.84
C ALA A 362 -10.03 -18.66 18.48
N GLN A 363 -9.56 -18.08 17.37
CA GLN A 363 -8.17 -18.14 16.95
C GLN A 363 -7.21 -17.49 17.99
N THR A 364 -7.64 -16.41 18.62
CA THR A 364 -6.90 -15.75 19.71
C THR A 364 -6.93 -16.64 20.97
N ASN A 365 -8.09 -17.20 21.32
CA ASN A 365 -8.22 -18.12 22.46
C ASN A 365 -7.34 -19.37 22.33
N TYR A 366 -7.26 -19.95 21.14
CA TYR A 366 -6.33 -21.05 20.85
C TYR A 366 -4.91 -20.71 21.31
N LYS A 367 -4.39 -19.53 20.93
CA LYS A 367 -3.02 -19.12 21.28
C LYS A 367 -2.87 -18.90 22.78
N THR A 368 -3.87 -18.37 23.49
CA THR A 368 -3.88 -18.29 24.96
C THR A 368 -3.65 -19.66 25.60
N TYR A 369 -4.47 -20.64 25.21
CA TYR A 369 -4.39 -22.00 25.76
C TYR A 369 -3.12 -22.74 25.35
N TRP A 370 -2.64 -22.51 24.12
CA TRP A 370 -1.36 -23.05 23.66
C TRP A 370 -0.19 -22.53 24.52
N LEU A 371 -0.12 -21.22 24.77
CA LEU A 371 0.91 -20.62 25.64
C LEU A 371 0.79 -21.11 27.08
N ALA A 372 -0.43 -21.27 27.60
CA ALA A 372 -0.66 -21.87 28.92
C ALA A 372 -0.11 -23.31 28.98
N SER A 373 -0.32 -24.11 27.94
CA SER A 373 0.22 -25.46 27.90
C SER A 373 1.76 -25.47 27.93
N ASN A 374 2.42 -24.55 27.21
CA ASN A 374 3.87 -24.43 27.22
C ASN A 374 4.41 -24.00 28.58
N PHE A 375 3.74 -23.04 29.24
CA PHE A 375 4.05 -22.65 30.60
C PHE A 375 3.94 -23.83 31.58
N TYR A 376 2.84 -24.58 31.54
CA TYR A 376 2.64 -25.73 32.43
C TYR A 376 3.60 -26.88 32.13
N LYS A 377 4.00 -27.08 30.87
CA LYS A 377 5.05 -28.03 30.48
C LYS A 377 6.39 -27.68 31.14
N MET A 378 6.80 -26.42 31.06
CA MET A 378 8.07 -25.94 31.66
C MET A 378 8.03 -25.98 33.19
N SER A 379 6.88 -25.66 33.77
CA SER A 379 6.62 -25.73 35.22
C SER A 379 6.31 -27.13 35.73
N GLN A 380 6.39 -28.16 34.89
CA GLN A 380 6.15 -29.58 35.20
C GLN A 380 4.73 -29.91 35.74
N GLN A 381 3.73 -29.07 35.44
CA GLN A 381 2.33 -29.23 35.86
C GLN A 381 1.52 -30.01 34.81
N LYS A 382 1.74 -31.33 34.71
CA LYS A 382 1.19 -32.17 33.62
C LYS A 382 -0.33 -32.16 33.49
N THR A 383 -1.07 -32.13 34.61
CA THR A 383 -2.54 -32.10 34.58
C THR A 383 -3.03 -30.81 33.94
N LYS A 384 -2.54 -29.66 34.42
CA LYS A 384 -2.88 -28.35 33.83
C LYS A 384 -2.44 -28.23 32.37
N GLN A 385 -1.29 -28.81 32.01
CA GLN A 385 -0.86 -28.88 30.61
C GLN A 385 -1.88 -29.65 29.75
N ASN A 386 -2.37 -30.80 30.22
CA ASN A 386 -3.38 -31.60 29.51
C ASN A 386 -4.67 -30.81 29.31
N ASP A 387 -5.16 -30.17 30.38
CA ASP A 387 -6.39 -29.38 30.35
C ASP A 387 -6.27 -28.20 29.37
N ALA A 388 -5.15 -27.46 29.43
CA ALA A 388 -4.88 -26.36 28.50
C ALA A 388 -4.82 -26.83 27.03
N LEU A 389 -4.19 -27.97 26.74
CA LEU A 389 -4.15 -28.52 25.38
C LEU A 389 -5.54 -28.94 24.89
N ARG A 390 -6.38 -29.51 25.76
CA ARG A 390 -7.77 -29.85 25.41
C ARG A 390 -8.60 -28.61 25.11
N SER A 391 -8.46 -27.55 25.91
CA SER A 391 -9.12 -26.27 25.63
C SER A 391 -8.63 -25.66 24.32
N ALA A 392 -7.32 -25.68 24.06
CA ALA A 392 -6.75 -25.23 22.79
C ALA A 392 -7.35 -25.99 21.58
N LEU A 393 -7.59 -27.30 21.73
CA LEU A 393 -8.19 -28.14 20.70
C LEU A 393 -9.66 -27.79 20.41
N LEU A 394 -10.39 -27.24 21.38
CA LEU A 394 -11.76 -26.79 21.18
C LEU A 394 -11.83 -25.47 20.39
N CYS A 395 -10.75 -24.70 20.40
CA CYS A 395 -10.66 -23.41 19.71
C CYS A 395 -10.22 -23.49 18.25
N VAL A 396 -9.70 -24.64 17.79
CA VAL A 396 -9.19 -24.80 16.41
C VAL A 396 -10.30 -25.19 15.42
N ASP A 397 -10.30 -24.57 14.24
CA ASP A 397 -11.23 -24.87 13.15
C ASP A 397 -10.58 -25.68 12.00
N GLU A 398 -11.32 -25.90 10.92
CA GLU A 398 -10.87 -26.65 9.74
C GLU A 398 -9.71 -25.99 8.98
N LYS A 399 -9.48 -24.68 9.16
CA LYS A 399 -8.37 -23.94 8.54
C LYS A 399 -7.09 -24.02 9.36
N MET A 400 -7.19 -24.40 10.64
CA MET A 400 -6.08 -24.48 11.61
C MET A 400 -5.49 -25.89 11.70
N ILE A 401 -5.25 -26.54 10.55
CA ILE A 401 -4.80 -27.94 10.47
C ILE A 401 -3.45 -28.13 11.16
N LYS A 402 -2.53 -27.16 10.99
CA LYS A 402 -1.19 -27.19 11.59
C LYS A 402 -1.28 -27.17 13.12
N GLU A 403 -2.03 -26.20 13.66
CA GLU A 403 -2.23 -25.99 15.09
C GLU A 403 -2.88 -27.22 15.73
N LYS A 404 -3.93 -27.76 15.08
CA LYS A 404 -4.59 -29.00 15.49
C LYS A 404 -3.61 -30.17 15.56
N GLY A 405 -2.75 -30.32 14.55
CA GLY A 405 -1.72 -31.36 14.52
C GLY A 405 -0.74 -31.25 15.70
N LEU A 406 -0.25 -30.04 15.99
CA LEU A 406 0.66 -29.77 17.11
C LEU A 406 0.04 -30.09 18.46
N ILE A 407 -1.22 -29.69 18.69
CA ILE A 407 -1.94 -29.99 19.93
C ILE A 407 -2.10 -31.50 20.15
N LEU A 408 -2.57 -32.21 19.12
CA LEU A 408 -2.79 -33.66 19.20
C LEU A 408 -1.49 -34.41 19.49
N PHE A 409 -0.38 -33.96 18.91
CA PHE A 409 0.95 -34.52 19.19
C PHE A 409 1.36 -34.33 20.67
N GLU A 410 1.24 -33.11 21.21
CA GLU A 410 1.61 -32.84 22.61
C GLU A 410 0.69 -33.59 23.60
N LEU A 411 -0.60 -33.72 23.27
CA LEU A 411 -1.54 -34.55 24.06
C LEU A 411 -1.11 -36.02 24.08
N GLU A 412 -0.62 -36.56 22.97
CA GLU A 412 -0.15 -37.94 22.90
C GLU A 412 1.14 -38.14 23.69
N LYS A 413 2.08 -37.18 23.61
CA LYS A 413 3.32 -37.19 24.39
C LYS A 413 3.07 -37.25 25.90
N LEU A 414 1.99 -36.64 26.38
CA LEU A 414 1.60 -36.68 27.79
C LEU A 414 1.11 -38.06 28.26
N LYS A 415 0.59 -38.91 27.37
CA LYS A 415 0.00 -40.21 27.75
C LYS A 415 1.04 -41.27 28.14
N LYS A 416 2.34 -41.00 28.02
CA LYS A 416 3.46 -41.90 28.37
C LYS A 416 3.22 -43.33 27.87
N THR A 417 3.40 -43.57 26.58
CA THR A 417 3.62 -44.93 26.08
C THR A 417 5.14 -45.18 26.01
N GLU A 418 5.62 -46.13 26.81
CA GLU A 418 7.03 -46.58 26.83
C GLU A 418 7.45 -47.27 25.52
N THR A 419 6.51 -47.46 24.59
CA THR A 419 6.77 -47.94 23.24
C THR A 419 6.60 -46.79 22.25
N LYS A 420 7.70 -46.39 21.61
CA LYS A 420 7.65 -45.48 20.46
C LYS A 420 6.90 -46.20 19.33
N SER A 421 5.59 -45.98 19.26
CA SER A 421 4.81 -46.40 18.11
C SER A 421 5.40 -45.77 16.84
N PRO A 422 5.41 -46.46 15.69
CA PRO A 422 5.79 -45.87 14.41
C PRO A 422 5.03 -44.57 14.10
N PHE A 423 3.80 -44.43 14.63
CA PHE A 423 3.03 -43.19 14.56
C PHE A 423 3.67 -42.03 15.33
N TYR A 424 4.20 -42.30 16.53
CA TYR A 424 4.87 -41.29 17.36
C TYR A 424 6.18 -40.83 16.68
N GLU A 425 6.95 -41.77 16.13
CA GLU A 425 8.19 -41.46 15.42
C GLU A 425 7.94 -40.65 14.15
N ALA A 426 6.95 -41.03 13.33
CA ALA A 426 6.53 -40.26 12.17
C ALA A 426 6.04 -38.86 12.56
N ALA A 427 5.21 -38.74 13.60
CA ALA A 427 4.71 -37.44 14.06
C ALA A 427 5.84 -36.54 14.61
N SER A 428 6.82 -37.11 15.31
CA SER A 428 8.01 -36.39 15.77
C SER A 428 8.84 -35.87 14.59
N LEU A 429 9.07 -36.70 13.56
CA LEU A 429 9.78 -36.28 12.35
C LEU A 429 9.03 -35.15 11.63
N PHE A 430 7.70 -35.23 11.53
CA PHE A 430 6.90 -34.14 10.98
C PHE A 430 7.01 -32.86 11.81
N GLN A 431 7.05 -32.96 13.14
CA GLN A 431 7.25 -31.80 14.00
C GLN A 431 8.64 -31.18 13.79
N ASP A 432 9.69 -31.99 13.71
CA ASP A 432 11.05 -31.52 13.46
C ASP A 432 11.14 -30.82 12.10
N VAL A 433 10.50 -31.38 11.07
CA VAL A 433 10.38 -30.75 9.75
C VAL A 433 9.63 -29.42 9.86
N ILE A 434 8.47 -29.38 10.53
CA ILE A 434 7.71 -28.14 10.74
C ILE A 434 8.57 -27.09 11.46
N GLN A 435 9.30 -27.46 12.51
CA GLN A 435 10.17 -26.55 13.26
C GLN A 435 11.36 -26.04 12.43
N GLN A 436 11.96 -26.89 11.59
CA GLN A 436 13.02 -26.48 10.67
C GLN A 436 12.52 -25.46 9.65
N TYR A 437 11.32 -25.66 9.09
CA TYR A 437 10.70 -24.70 8.18
C TYR A 437 10.16 -23.45 8.92
N GLU A 438 9.86 -23.53 10.22
CA GLU A 438 9.46 -22.36 11.04
C GLU A 438 10.57 -21.32 11.20
N HIS A 439 11.84 -21.71 11.17
CA HIS A 439 12.96 -20.75 11.23
C HIS A 439 13.00 -19.84 9.98
N ASN A 440 12.64 -20.38 8.80
CA ASN A 440 12.46 -19.63 7.55
C ASN A 440 11.17 -18.79 7.53
N TYR A 441 10.26 -19.01 8.48
CA TYR A 441 8.95 -18.35 8.61
C TYR A 441 9.04 -16.97 9.26
N SER A 442 10.21 -16.58 9.79
CA SER A 442 10.46 -15.22 10.28
C SER A 442 10.30 -14.19 9.17
N LEU A 443 10.74 -14.53 7.95
CA LEU A 443 10.59 -13.72 6.75
C LEU A 443 9.12 -13.60 6.32
N ASP A 444 8.38 -14.71 6.33
CA ASP A 444 6.94 -14.70 6.05
C ASP A 444 6.17 -13.86 7.07
N LYS A 445 6.50 -13.98 8.37
CA LYS A 445 5.92 -13.15 9.44
C LYS A 445 6.13 -11.66 9.18
N LEU A 446 7.29 -11.26 8.70
CA LEU A 446 7.59 -9.87 8.35
C LEU A 446 6.78 -9.40 7.14
N LEU A 447 6.66 -10.23 6.09
CA LEU A 447 5.85 -9.91 4.92
C LEU A 447 4.36 -9.74 5.27
N TYR A 448 3.84 -10.50 6.24
CA TYR A 448 2.46 -10.33 6.73
C TYR A 448 2.21 -9.03 7.50
N LEU A 449 3.27 -8.34 7.96
CA LEU A 449 3.15 -7.03 8.61
C LEU A 449 3.12 -5.88 7.62
N LEU A 450 3.47 -6.13 6.36
CA LEU A 450 3.41 -5.11 5.32
C LEU A 450 1.97 -4.67 5.06
N PRO A 451 1.74 -3.38 4.76
CA PRO A 451 0.43 -2.91 4.36
C PRO A 451 0.01 -3.57 3.04
N LYS A 452 -1.30 -3.56 2.77
CA LYS A 452 -1.81 -4.04 1.48
C LYS A 452 -1.63 -2.97 0.39
N PRO A 453 -1.47 -3.38 -0.88
CA PRO A 453 -1.51 -2.46 -2.01
C PRO A 453 -2.79 -1.60 -2.04
N ARG A 454 -2.70 -0.38 -2.57
CA ARG A 454 -3.82 0.60 -2.64
C ARG A 454 -3.77 1.51 -3.87
N TYR A 455 -4.82 2.30 -4.11
CA TYR A 455 -4.92 3.16 -5.32
C TYR A 455 -5.75 4.43 -5.16
#